data_AF-A0A1B7W157-F1
#
_entry.id   AF-A0A1B7W157-F1
#
_cell.length_a   1.000
_cell.length_b   1.000
_cell.length_c   1.000
_cell.angle_alpha   90.00
_cell.angle_beta   90.00
_cell.angle_gamma   90.00
#
_symmetry.space_group_name_H-M   'P 1'
#
loop_
_entity.id
_entity.type
_entity.pdbx_description
1 polymer ?
#
loop_
_entity_poly.entity_id
_entity_poly.type
_entity_poly.pdbx_seq_one_letter_code
_entity_poly.pdbx_strand_id
1 'polypeptide(L)' 'MPYNPYGATKVDYKWTQAKSYLPFDEAVVIGNEFWNIVGGATAYEELLEIYLEVGREKSKDMLDTLAFGF' A
#
# COMPACT_ATOMS: atom_id res chain seq x y z
N MET A 1 2.26 -1.91 9.01
CA MET A 1 2.77 -1.26 7.79
C MET A 1 1.62 -1.08 6.83
N PRO A 2 1.38 0.15 6.33
CA PRO A 2 0.21 0.43 5.49
C PRO A 2 0.23 -0.27 4.13
N TYR A 3 1.42 -0.62 3.61
CA TYR A 3 1.56 -1.33 2.34
C TYR A 3 2.82 -2.22 2.31
N ASN A 4 2.87 -3.20 1.39
CA ASN A 4 4.06 -3.97 1.05
C ASN A 4 4.46 -3.72 -0.42
N PRO A 5 5.66 -3.18 -0.70
CA PRO A 5 6.12 -2.92 -2.06
C PRO A 5 6.40 -4.19 -2.87
N TYR A 6 6.54 -5.35 -2.24
CA TYR A 6 6.97 -6.59 -2.89
C TYR A 6 5.82 -7.52 -3.29
N GLY A 7 4.60 -7.27 -2.80
CA GLY A 7 3.44 -8.11 -3.06
C GLY A 7 2.32 -7.89 -2.04
N ALA A 8 1.20 -8.57 -2.23
CA ALA A 8 0.02 -8.40 -1.37
C ALA A 8 0.16 -9.08 -0.01
N THR A 9 1.02 -10.11 0.10
CA THR A 9 1.11 -10.94 1.31
C THR A 9 2.41 -10.67 2.08
N LYS A 10 2.43 -11.07 3.35
CA LYS A 10 3.63 -11.00 4.20
C LYS A 10 4.78 -11.88 3.67
N VAL A 11 4.45 -13.00 3.01
CA VAL A 11 5.44 -13.92 2.38
C VAL A 11 6.24 -13.22 1.30
N ASP A 12 5.61 -12.29 0.57
CA ASP A 12 6.27 -11.55 -0.51
C ASP A 12 7.26 -10.51 0.01
N TYR A 13 7.21 -10.16 1.29
CA TYR A 13 8.04 -9.09 1.86
C TYR A 13 9.53 -9.45 1.81
N LYS A 14 10.38 -8.53 1.33
CA LYS A 14 11.83 -8.80 1.13
C LYS A 14 12.76 -7.89 1.90
N TRP A 15 12.27 -6.90 2.65
CA TRP A 15 13.16 -5.96 3.33
C TRP A 15 13.83 -6.61 4.55
N THR A 16 15.15 -6.81 4.46
CA THR A 16 15.91 -7.59 5.44
C THR A 16 15.88 -6.97 6.83
N GLN A 17 15.90 -5.63 6.93
CA GLN A 17 15.94 -4.90 8.19
C GLN A 17 14.75 -5.25 9.07
N ALA A 18 13.52 -5.21 8.53
CA ALA A 18 12.34 -5.55 9.32
C ALA A 18 12.32 -7.05 9.70
N LYS A 19 12.81 -7.94 8.83
CA LYS A 19 12.90 -9.38 9.12
C LYS A 19 13.93 -9.72 10.21
N SER A 20 15.04 -8.98 10.27
CA SER A 20 16.14 -9.28 11.19
C SER A 20 16.00 -8.63 12.56
N TYR A 21 15.29 -7.50 12.66
CA TYR A 21 15.27 -6.68 13.88
C TYR A 21 13.91 -6.56 14.55
N LEU A 22 12.85 -7.10 13.94
CA LEU A 22 11.50 -7.13 14.53
C LEU A 22 11.05 -8.58 14.76
N PRO A 23 10.13 -8.83 15.71
CA PRO A 23 9.35 -10.06 15.75
C PRO A 23 8.40 -10.09 14.56
N PHE A 24 8.96 -10.40 13.39
CA PHE A 24 8.34 -10.15 12.09
C PHE A 24 7.10 -11.01 11.87
N ASP A 25 7.17 -12.28 12.26
CA ASP A 25 6.06 -13.19 12.06
C ASP A 25 4.95 -12.95 13.10
N GLU A 26 5.30 -12.54 14.32
CA GLU A 26 4.36 -12.40 15.43
C GLU A 26 3.69 -11.02 15.52
N ALA A 27 4.40 -9.93 15.21
CA ALA A 27 3.93 -8.58 15.51
C ALA A 27 3.75 -7.68 14.28
N VAL A 28 4.41 -7.99 13.17
CA VAL A 28 4.35 -7.12 11.98
C VAL A 28 3.05 -7.39 11.23
N VAL A 29 2.16 -6.41 11.22
CA VAL A 29 0.94 -6.42 10.39
C VAL A 29 1.15 -5.58 9.13
N ILE A 30 0.57 -5.98 8.01
CA ILE A 30 0.80 -5.37 6.70
C ILE A 30 -0.50 -5.30 5.89
N GLY A 31 -0.71 -4.21 5.13
CA GLY A 31 -1.81 -4.10 4.19
C GLY A 31 -3.16 -4.26 4.89
N ASN A 32 -3.98 -5.22 4.45
CA ASN A 32 -5.30 -5.46 5.01
C ASN A 32 -5.28 -5.68 6.54
N GLU A 33 -4.34 -6.47 7.08
CA GLU A 33 -4.26 -6.70 8.52
C GLU A 33 -4.00 -5.41 9.31
N PHE A 34 -3.16 -4.53 8.75
CA PHE A 34 -2.87 -3.23 9.37
C PHE A 34 -4.09 -2.32 9.33
N TRP A 35 -4.75 -2.22 8.18
CA TRP A 35 -5.89 -1.33 8.00
C TRP A 35 -7.15 -1.82 8.71
N ASN A 36 -7.32 -3.13 8.90
CA ASN A 36 -8.38 -3.69 9.72
C ASN A 36 -8.26 -3.26 11.20
N ILE A 37 -7.04 -3.12 11.72
CA ILE A 37 -6.80 -2.63 13.09
C ILE A 37 -7.11 -1.12 13.20
N VAL A 38 -6.75 -0.34 12.18
CA VAL A 38 -6.83 1.13 12.22
C VAL A 38 -8.24 1.64 11.88
N GLY A 39 -8.88 1.06 10.87
CA GLY A 39 -10.14 1.56 10.29
C GLY A 39 -11.24 0.51 10.19
N GLY A 40 -11.00 -0.73 10.61
CA GLY A 40 -11.98 -1.80 10.53
C GLY A 40 -11.99 -2.55 9.19
N ALA A 41 -12.91 -3.51 9.07
CA ALA A 41 -12.85 -4.57 8.06
C ALA A 41 -12.97 -4.11 6.60
N THR A 42 -13.46 -2.90 6.34
CA THR A 42 -13.64 -2.36 4.98
C THR A 42 -12.64 -1.26 4.62
N ALA A 43 -11.84 -0.80 5.58
CA ALA A 43 -10.99 0.37 5.40
C ALA A 43 -9.89 0.17 4.34
N TYR A 44 -9.40 -1.07 4.18
CA TYR A 44 -8.36 -1.34 3.19
C TYR A 44 -8.91 -1.28 1.77
N GLU A 45 -10.07 -1.89 1.54
CA GLU A 45 -10.76 -1.92 0.26
C GLU A 45 -11.22 -0.52 -0.14
N GLU A 46 -11.84 0.22 0.78
CA GLU A 46 -12.25 1.61 0.56
C GLU A 46 -11.05 2.49 0.18
N LEU A 47 -9.91 2.32 0.86
CA LEU A 47 -8.68 3.03 0.54
C LEU A 47 -8.22 2.73 -0.89
N LEU A 48 -8.17 1.45 -1.28
CA LEU A 48 -7.79 1.04 -2.64
C LEU A 48 -8.74 1.60 -3.70
N GLU A 49 -10.05 1.65 -3.42
CA GLU A 49 -11.04 2.26 -4.30
C GLU A 49 -10.77 3.76 -4.50
N ILE A 50 -10.49 4.50 -3.43
CA ILE A 50 -10.11 5.91 -3.50
C ILE A 50 -8.84 6.11 -4.32
N TYR A 51 -7.79 5.29 -4.11
CA TYR A 51 -6.57 5.37 -4.91
C TYR A 51 -6.84 5.15 -6.40
N LEU A 52 -7.71 4.19 -6.75
CA LEU A 52 -8.09 3.91 -8.12
C LEU A 52 -8.92 5.06 -8.73
N GLU A 53 -9.84 5.65 -7.96
CA GLU A 53 -10.64 6.79 -8.37
C GLU A 53 -9.76 8.01 -8.68
N VAL A 54 -8.94 8.42 -7.71
CA VAL A 54 -8.00 9.54 -7.88
C VAL A 54 -7.03 9.26 -9.02
N GLY A 55 -6.53 8.03 -9.12
CA GLY A 55 -5.63 7.61 -10.20
C GLY A 55 -6.26 7.78 -11.58
N ARG A 56 -7.54 7.40 -11.75
CA ARG A 56 -8.27 7.61 -13.00
C ARG A 56 -8.43 9.09 -13.32
N GLU A 57 -8.83 9.90 -12.34
CA GLU A 57 -9.03 11.34 -12.54
C GLU A 57 -7.73 12.07 -12.89
N LYS A 58 -6.63 11.71 -12.22
CA LYS A 58 -5.33 12.37 -12.39
C LYS A 58 -4.48 11.78 -13.49
N SER A 59 -4.84 10.62 -14.03
CA SER A 59 -4.07 9.97 -15.11
C SER A 59 -3.81 10.91 -16.30
N LYS A 60 -4.83 11.66 -16.73
CA LYS A 60 -4.71 12.59 -17.86
C LYS A 60 -3.79 13.77 -17.52
N ASP A 61 -4.00 14.41 -16.37
CA ASP A 61 -3.16 15.51 -15.89
C ASP A 61 -1.68 15.06 -15.80
N MET A 62 -1.43 13.86 -15.26
CA MET A 62 -0.08 13.30 -15.14
C MET A 62 0.55 13.04 -16.51
N LEU A 63 -0.20 12.49 -17.46
CA LEU A 63 0.28 12.25 -18.82
C LEU A 63 0.60 13.58 -19.54
N ASP A 64 -0.25 14.59 -19.36
CA ASP A 64 -0.01 15.92 -19.90
C ASP A 64 1.24 16.56 -19.27
N THR A 65 1.44 16.46 -17.94
CA THR A 65 2.67 16.91 -17.27
C THR A 65 3.91 16.16 -17.77
N LEU A 66 3.84 14.84 -17.94
CA LEU A 66 4.95 14.01 -18.42
C LEU A 66 5.30 14.30 -19.90
N ALA A 67 4.30 14.56 -20.74
CA ALA A 67 4.48 14.83 -22.16
C ALA A 67 4.97 16.26 -22.44
N PHE A 68 4.58 17.24 -21.62
CA PHE A 68 4.84 18.65 -21.87
C PHE A 68 5.82 19.31 -20.89
N GLY A 69 6.25 18.61 -19.84
CA GLY A 69 7.49 18.87 -19.11
C GLY A 69 7.67 20.30 -18.59
N PHE A 70 6.66 20.88 -17.93
CA PHE A 70 6.85 22.06 -17.08
C PHE A 70 6.94 21.64 -15.62
#